data_AF-S6GRA7-F1
#
_entry.id   AF-S6GRA7-F1
#
_cell.length_a   1.000
_cell.length_b   1.000
_cell.length_c   1.000
_cell.angle_alpha   90.00
_cell.angle_beta   90.00
_cell.angle_gamma   90.00
#
_symmetry.space_group_name_H-M   'P 1'
#
loop_
_entity.id
_entity.type
_entity.pdbx_description
1 polymer ?
#
loop_
_entity_poly.entity_id
_entity_poly.type
_entity_poly.pdbx_seq_one_letter_code
_entity_poly.pdbx_strand_id
1 'polypeptide(L)'
;MQYKLHKLHNLHKTLCKIEETFLLIAAHEDELKSYGLRRISKWLNLADYLPSFESFPIELDSCLKIILLVDMNKHNSLNKKLHTTGVTDLINRFLVKLKIAETQRPNFNINGFFLPIVNMLFRRKSSSDLFASDTTSVEVLLSVISEIKTVLMVISDDIKTEEEIDIEYFKPTNIDIEQVNNFVKEAEVMIKTSNKIPEETKKMLQVYLNTVITEIAKQKPGWRKIIGGIVIVSTILSGIAATPQAVDSLDKAVSVILGSEKTIQDNKVLNLTNTADLHLELKPSTTQPSKLETLKKDRT
;
A
#
# COMPACT_ATOMS: atom_id res chain seq x y z
N MET A 1 0.37 -4.43 -2.85
CA MET A 1 0.95 -3.26 -2.17
C MET A 1 2.15 -2.71 -2.93
N GLN A 2 3.20 -3.52 -3.20
CA GLN A 2 4.28 -3.16 -4.15
C GLN A 2 3.74 -2.63 -5.49
N TYR A 3 2.65 -3.22 -5.99
CA TYR A 3 1.93 -2.72 -7.17
C TYR A 3 1.42 -1.27 -7.02
N LYS A 4 0.85 -0.90 -5.86
CA LYS A 4 0.34 0.47 -5.61
C LYS A 4 1.48 1.48 -5.63
N LEU A 5 2.54 1.22 -4.85
CA LEU A 5 3.73 2.08 -4.79
C LEU A 5 4.43 2.18 -6.16
N HIS A 6 4.52 1.07 -6.89
CA HIS A 6 5.08 1.06 -8.24
C HIS A 6 4.28 1.94 -9.21
N LYS A 7 2.94 1.90 -9.15
CA LYS A 7 2.08 2.76 -9.98
C LYS A 7 2.24 4.24 -9.65
N LEU A 8 2.26 4.60 -8.37
CA LEU A 8 2.50 5.99 -7.93
C LEU A 8 3.88 6.49 -8.38
N HIS A 9 4.91 5.64 -8.27
CA HIS A 9 6.26 5.96 -8.71
C HIS A 9 6.38 6.15 -10.23
N ASN A 10 5.69 5.31 -11.01
CA ASN A 10 5.68 5.45 -12.46
C ASN A 10 5.04 6.78 -12.88
N LEU A 11 3.86 7.12 -12.32
CA LEU A 11 3.23 8.41 -12.61
C LEU A 11 4.12 9.58 -12.18
N HIS A 12 4.78 9.48 -11.02
CA HIS A 12 5.72 10.52 -10.58
C HIS A 12 6.87 10.72 -11.59
N LYS A 13 7.47 9.63 -12.11
CA LYS A 13 8.50 9.72 -13.16
C LYS A 13 7.97 10.34 -14.45
N THR A 14 6.77 9.94 -14.87
CA THR A 14 6.08 10.49 -16.03
C THR A 14 5.85 12.00 -15.88
N LEU A 15 5.39 12.43 -14.71
CA LEU A 15 5.21 13.84 -14.37
C LEU A 15 6.52 14.62 -14.38
N CYS A 16 7.62 14.08 -13.86
CA CYS A 16 8.93 14.74 -13.94
C CYS A 16 9.36 14.98 -15.40
N LYS A 17 9.21 13.99 -16.29
CA LYS A 17 9.55 14.17 -17.71
C LYS A 17 8.67 15.21 -18.41
N ILE A 18 7.37 15.23 -18.09
CA ILE A 18 6.43 16.21 -18.63
C ILE A 18 6.79 17.61 -18.11
N GLU A 19 7.09 17.75 -16.82
CA GLU A 19 7.54 18.98 -16.19
C GLU A 19 8.83 19.51 -16.82
N GLU A 20 9.85 18.67 -16.97
CA GLU A 20 11.10 19.01 -17.67
C GLU A 20 10.85 19.53 -19.09
N THR A 21 9.92 18.89 -19.81
CA THR A 21 9.53 19.32 -21.17
C THR A 21 8.90 20.70 -21.14
N PHE A 22 7.96 20.96 -20.23
CA PHE A 22 7.30 22.25 -20.11
C PHE A 22 8.23 23.36 -19.60
N LEU A 23 9.17 23.04 -18.72
CA LEU A 23 10.21 23.97 -18.29
C LEU A 23 11.13 24.35 -19.45
N LEU A 24 11.53 23.39 -20.28
CA LEU A 24 12.34 23.66 -21.47
C LEU A 24 11.61 24.56 -22.46
N ILE A 25 10.30 24.33 -22.63
CA ILE A 25 9.41 25.14 -23.47
C ILE A 25 9.29 26.56 -22.93
N ALA A 26 9.07 26.70 -21.61
CA ALA A 26 9.00 28.01 -20.95
C ALA A 26 10.31 28.78 -21.11
N ALA A 27 11.46 28.10 -20.98
CA ALA A 27 12.78 28.71 -21.16
C ALA A 27 13.04 29.22 -22.59
N HIS A 28 12.33 28.69 -23.59
CA HIS A 28 12.48 29.06 -25.01
C HIS A 28 11.21 29.68 -25.59
N GLU A 29 10.38 30.32 -24.76
CA GLU A 29 9.09 30.88 -25.18
C GLU A 29 9.24 31.90 -26.32
N ASP A 30 10.27 32.76 -26.27
CA ASP A 30 10.53 33.77 -27.30
C ASP A 30 10.91 33.16 -28.66
N GLU A 31 11.69 32.07 -28.64
CA GLU A 31 12.01 31.31 -29.85
C GLU A 31 10.78 30.58 -30.39
N LEU A 32 9.91 30.06 -29.52
CA LEU A 32 8.65 29.45 -29.92
C LEU A 32 7.71 30.46 -30.56
N LYS A 33 7.58 31.65 -30.00
CA LYS A 33 6.80 32.76 -30.59
C LYS A 33 7.33 33.15 -31.97
N SER A 34 8.65 33.14 -32.13
CA SER A 34 9.33 33.59 -33.35
C SER A 34 9.37 32.55 -34.49
N TYR A 35 9.53 31.27 -34.14
CA TYR A 35 9.81 30.18 -35.08
C TYR A 35 8.80 29.03 -35.05
N GLY A 36 7.87 29.05 -34.10
CA GLY A 36 6.84 28.03 -33.90
C GLY A 36 7.34 26.72 -33.31
N LEU A 37 6.40 25.79 -33.10
CA LEU A 37 6.60 24.46 -32.52
C LEU A 37 7.65 23.58 -33.21
N ARG A 38 7.94 23.85 -34.48
CA ARG A 38 8.94 23.08 -35.26
C ARG A 38 10.31 23.14 -34.61
N ARG A 39 10.62 24.24 -33.91
CA ARG A 39 11.93 24.44 -33.28
C ARG A 39 12.13 23.59 -32.03
N ILE A 40 11.07 23.06 -31.43
CA ILE A 40 11.15 22.10 -30.29
C ILE A 40 12.00 20.89 -30.65
N SER A 41 11.93 20.42 -31.90
CA SER A 41 12.72 19.27 -32.36
C SER A 41 14.24 19.46 -32.28
N LYS A 42 14.73 20.71 -32.12
CA LYS A 42 16.15 21.00 -31.92
C LYS A 42 16.60 20.89 -30.47
N TRP A 43 15.68 21.04 -29.52
CA TRP A 43 15.98 21.08 -28.09
C TRP A 43 15.53 19.81 -27.38
N LEU A 44 14.51 19.15 -27.92
CA LEU A 44 13.89 17.97 -27.34
C LEU A 44 13.98 16.81 -28.31
N ASN A 45 14.60 15.72 -27.88
CA ASN A 45 14.44 14.44 -28.56
C ASN A 45 13.03 13.91 -28.28
N LEU A 46 12.09 14.21 -29.16
CA LEU A 46 10.67 13.88 -28.97
C LEU A 46 10.45 12.40 -28.65
N ALA A 47 11.26 11.50 -29.21
CA ALA A 47 11.18 10.06 -28.94
C ALA A 47 11.34 9.69 -27.46
N ASP A 48 12.09 10.47 -26.68
CA ASP A 48 12.38 10.18 -25.27
C ASP A 48 11.24 10.60 -24.32
N TYR A 49 10.41 11.54 -24.77
CA TYR A 49 9.33 12.16 -23.97
C TYR A 49 7.94 11.74 -24.43
N LEU A 50 7.74 11.43 -25.71
CA LEU A 50 6.46 11.00 -26.27
C LEU A 50 5.79 9.88 -25.45
N PRO A 51 6.50 8.82 -25.02
CA PRO A 51 5.89 7.75 -24.23
C PRO A 51 5.30 8.24 -22.90
N SER A 52 5.91 9.27 -22.28
CA SER A 52 5.41 9.85 -21.03
C SER A 52 4.15 10.66 -21.23
N PHE A 53 4.05 11.42 -22.33
CA PHE A 53 2.81 12.12 -22.68
C PHE A 53 1.67 11.13 -23.00
N GLU A 54 1.98 10.02 -23.66
CA GLU A 54 1.00 8.98 -24.03
C GLU A 54 0.54 8.15 -22.83
N SER A 55 1.44 7.81 -21.90
CA SER A 55 1.08 7.01 -20.73
C SER A 55 0.38 7.81 -19.64
N PHE A 56 0.58 9.14 -19.61
CA PHE A 56 0.08 10.02 -18.55
C PHE A 56 -1.41 9.84 -18.21
N PRO A 57 -2.38 9.88 -19.17
CA PRO A 57 -3.79 9.75 -18.82
C PRO A 57 -4.13 8.41 -18.14
N ILE A 58 -3.50 7.32 -18.60
CA ILE A 58 -3.71 5.96 -18.10
C ILE A 58 -3.10 5.81 -16.69
N GLU A 59 -1.90 6.34 -16.50
CA GLU A 59 -1.20 6.33 -15.22
C GLU A 59 -1.91 7.21 -14.18
N LEU A 60 -2.43 8.37 -14.60
CA LEU A 60 -3.21 9.27 -13.75
C LEU A 60 -4.49 8.61 -13.25
N ASP A 61 -5.30 8.02 -14.13
CA ASP A 61 -6.52 7.30 -13.76
C ASP A 61 -6.23 6.14 -12.79
N SER A 62 -5.18 5.37 -13.08
CA SER A 62 -4.74 4.28 -12.21
C SER A 62 -4.36 4.78 -10.81
N CYS A 63 -3.69 5.93 -10.73
CA CYS A 63 -3.30 6.52 -9.45
C CYS A 63 -4.50 7.14 -8.71
N LEU A 64 -5.44 7.78 -9.40
CA LEU A 64 -6.66 8.31 -8.77
C LEU A 64 -7.45 7.20 -8.08
N LYS A 65 -7.57 6.02 -8.70
CA LYS A 65 -8.18 4.83 -8.06
C LYS A 65 -7.44 4.40 -6.80
N ILE A 66 -6.10 4.48 -6.78
CA ILE A 66 -5.30 4.16 -5.58
C ILE A 66 -5.53 5.20 -4.50
N ILE A 67 -5.50 6.49 -4.85
CA ILE A 67 -5.69 7.60 -3.92
C ILE A 67 -7.08 7.53 -3.28
N LEU A 68 -8.13 7.23 -4.08
CA LEU A 68 -9.50 7.05 -3.57
C LEU A 68 -9.59 6.01 -2.45
N LEU A 69 -8.79 4.93 -2.54
CA LEU A 69 -8.78 3.85 -1.54
C LEU A 69 -7.99 4.19 -0.28
N VAL A 70 -7.09 5.18 -0.34
CA VAL A 70 -6.21 5.56 0.78
C VAL A 70 -6.75 6.80 1.49
N ASP A 71 -7.09 7.84 0.73
CA ASP A 71 -7.56 9.11 1.25
C ASP A 71 -8.58 9.75 0.29
N MET A 72 -9.86 9.62 0.65
CA MET A 72 -10.97 10.16 -0.13
C MET A 72 -10.94 11.69 -0.21
N ASN A 73 -10.45 12.39 0.81
CA ASN A 73 -10.39 13.84 0.83
C ASN A 73 -9.33 14.35 -0.15
N LYS A 74 -8.13 13.75 -0.14
CA LYS A 74 -7.07 14.05 -1.11
C LYS A 74 -7.52 13.72 -2.53
N HIS A 75 -8.20 12.58 -2.73
CA HIS A 75 -8.79 12.23 -4.02
C HIS A 75 -9.74 13.31 -4.52
N ASN A 76 -10.72 13.72 -3.71
CA ASN A 76 -11.73 14.69 -4.12
C ASN A 76 -11.13 16.06 -4.41
N SER A 77 -10.17 16.50 -3.60
CA SER A 77 -9.43 17.75 -3.81
C SER A 77 -8.66 17.72 -5.13
N LEU A 78 -7.87 16.67 -5.36
CA LEU A 78 -7.08 16.50 -6.57
C LEU A 78 -7.99 16.41 -7.81
N ASN A 79 -9.02 15.56 -7.77
CA ASN A 79 -9.92 15.35 -8.89
C ASN A 79 -10.68 16.63 -9.27
N LYS A 80 -11.18 17.39 -8.28
CA LYS A 80 -11.77 18.70 -8.52
C LYS A 80 -10.81 19.63 -9.26
N LYS A 81 -9.53 19.63 -8.87
CA LYS A 81 -8.52 20.49 -9.49
C LYS A 81 -8.15 20.06 -10.90
N LEU A 82 -7.99 18.76 -11.14
CA LEU A 82 -7.77 18.19 -12.47
C LEU A 82 -8.90 18.57 -13.44
N HIS A 83 -10.16 18.49 -13.00
CA HIS A 83 -11.32 18.90 -13.79
C HIS A 83 -11.38 20.42 -14.01
N THR A 84 -11.10 21.21 -12.97
CA THR A 84 -11.15 22.69 -13.07
C THR A 84 -10.08 23.22 -14.02
N THR A 85 -8.90 22.61 -14.01
CA THR A 85 -7.74 23.06 -14.81
C THR A 85 -7.70 22.42 -16.20
N GLY A 86 -8.44 21.34 -16.44
CA GLY A 86 -8.41 20.62 -17.71
C GLY A 86 -7.01 20.09 -18.07
N VAL A 87 -6.19 19.77 -17.07
CA VAL A 87 -4.75 19.46 -17.25
C VAL A 87 -4.54 18.31 -18.24
N THR A 88 -5.38 17.29 -18.17
CA THR A 88 -5.33 16.12 -19.07
C THR A 88 -5.59 16.53 -20.51
N ASP A 89 -6.57 17.40 -20.74
CA ASP A 89 -6.90 17.89 -22.07
C ASP A 89 -5.83 18.84 -22.61
N LEU A 90 -5.18 19.62 -21.75
CA LEU A 90 -4.05 20.47 -22.12
C LEU A 90 -2.84 19.64 -22.55
N ILE A 91 -2.46 18.65 -21.75
CA ILE A 91 -1.34 17.73 -22.06
C ILE A 91 -1.63 16.96 -23.35
N ASN A 92 -2.85 16.47 -23.55
CA ASN A 92 -3.25 15.79 -24.79
C ASN A 92 -3.23 16.72 -26.00
N ARG A 93 -3.78 17.94 -25.90
CA ARG A 93 -3.71 18.94 -26.98
C ARG A 93 -2.27 19.28 -27.33
N PHE A 94 -1.41 19.42 -26.32
CA PHE A 94 0.01 19.66 -26.50
C PHE A 94 0.69 18.50 -27.24
N LEU A 95 0.43 17.25 -26.84
CA LEU A 95 0.92 16.05 -27.50
C LEU A 95 0.51 15.99 -28.98
N VAL A 96 -0.76 16.28 -29.29
CA VAL A 96 -1.25 16.31 -30.68
C VAL A 96 -0.52 17.37 -31.49
N LYS A 97 -0.36 18.58 -30.93
CA LYS A 97 0.38 19.68 -31.59
C LYS A 97 1.85 19.30 -31.84
N LEU A 98 2.50 18.60 -30.91
CA LEU A 98 3.86 18.08 -31.10
C LEU A 98 3.93 17.05 -32.24
N LYS A 99 3.04 16.07 -32.28
CA LYS A 99 3.00 15.03 -33.33
C LYS A 99 2.77 15.62 -34.72
N ILE A 100 1.89 16.62 -34.82
CA ILE A 100 1.66 17.35 -36.08
C ILE A 100 2.93 18.10 -36.51
N ALA A 101 3.59 18.80 -35.58
CA ALA A 101 4.81 19.53 -35.87
C ALA A 101 5.96 18.61 -36.32
N GLU A 102 6.03 17.39 -35.78
CA GLU A 102 7.01 16.38 -36.19
C GLU A 102 6.71 15.79 -37.57
N THR A 103 5.44 15.49 -37.87
CA THR A 103 5.03 14.90 -39.15
C THR A 103 5.15 15.90 -40.30
N GLN A 104 4.99 17.19 -40.02
CA GLN A 104 5.12 18.27 -41.00
C GLN A 104 6.58 18.65 -41.32
N ARG A 105 7.60 17.87 -40.93
CA ARG A 105 8.99 18.10 -41.35
C ARG A 105 9.04 18.14 -42.88
N PRO A 106 9.21 19.32 -43.50
CA PRO A 106 9.32 19.36 -44.94
C PRO A 106 10.67 18.74 -45.31
N ASN A 107 10.66 17.76 -46.21
CA ASN A 107 11.87 17.35 -46.95
C ASN A 107 12.28 18.52 -47.86
N PHE A 108 12.78 19.62 -47.28
CA PHE A 108 13.33 20.73 -48.04
C PHE A 108 14.74 20.36 -48.48
N ASN A 109 14.80 19.53 -49.52
CA ASN A 109 15.95 19.45 -50.39
C ASN A 109 15.86 20.62 -51.39
N ILE A 110 16.05 21.86 -50.91
CA ILE A 110 16.07 23.06 -51.77
C ILE A 110 17.50 23.57 -51.83
N ASN A 111 18.27 23.01 -52.76
CA ASN A 111 19.34 23.73 -53.42
C ASN A 111 18.71 24.88 -54.22
N GLY A 112 18.58 26.06 -53.62
CA GLY A 112 17.91 27.18 -54.29
C GLY A 112 17.95 28.47 -53.49
N PHE A 113 18.80 29.37 -53.95
CA PHE A 113 19.28 30.63 -53.37
C PHE A 113 18.21 31.74 -53.11
N PHE A 114 16.92 31.41 -52.95
CA PHE A 114 15.82 32.39 -52.96
C PHE A 114 14.85 32.31 -51.76
N LEU A 115 15.36 32.14 -50.54
CA LEU A 115 14.54 31.96 -49.32
C LEU A 115 14.44 33.09 -48.26
N PRO A 116 14.97 34.32 -48.41
CA PRO A 116 14.69 35.37 -47.40
C PRO A 116 13.30 36.01 -47.56
N ILE A 117 12.86 36.26 -48.80
CA ILE A 117 11.68 37.10 -49.08
C ILE A 117 10.37 36.30 -49.02
N VAL A 118 10.39 35.04 -49.45
CA VAL A 118 9.21 34.16 -49.45
C VAL A 118 8.83 33.74 -48.02
N ASN A 119 9.80 33.50 -47.14
CA ASN A 119 9.53 33.27 -45.71
C ASN A 119 8.92 34.49 -45.00
N MET A 120 9.15 35.71 -45.49
CA MET A 120 8.56 36.93 -44.93
C MET A 120 7.11 37.14 -45.37
N LEU A 121 6.71 36.64 -46.56
CA LEU A 121 5.34 36.68 -47.07
C LEU A 121 4.48 35.49 -46.61
N PHE A 122 5.11 34.34 -46.34
CA PHE A 122 4.48 33.20 -45.63
C PHE A 122 4.55 33.33 -44.11
N ARG A 123 5.04 34.46 -43.58
CA ARG A 123 4.83 34.92 -42.19
C ARG A 123 3.35 35.31 -41.92
N ARG A 124 2.42 34.77 -42.71
CA ARG A 124 0.97 34.78 -42.45
C ARG A 124 0.71 33.98 -41.17
N LYS A 125 0.58 34.69 -40.05
CA LYS A 125 -0.43 34.45 -39.00
C LYS A 125 -0.72 32.97 -38.67
N SER A 126 0.30 32.12 -38.58
CA SER A 126 0.11 30.68 -38.41
C SER A 126 1.21 30.10 -37.54
N SER A 127 1.30 30.60 -36.32
CA SER A 127 2.10 30.07 -35.21
C SER A 127 2.04 31.15 -34.13
N SER A 128 1.81 30.89 -32.87
CA SER A 128 1.77 29.62 -32.17
C SER A 128 1.41 29.99 -30.75
N ASP A 129 0.19 30.45 -30.54
CA ASP A 129 -0.31 30.43 -29.19
C ASP A 129 -0.72 29.01 -28.87
N LEU A 130 0.29 28.25 -28.46
CA LEU A 130 0.07 27.01 -27.73
C LEU A 130 -0.86 27.25 -26.53
N PHE A 131 -0.86 28.50 -26.01
CA PHE A 131 -1.48 28.88 -24.75
C PHE A 131 -2.42 30.13 -24.80
N ALA A 132 -2.40 31.03 -25.79
CA ALA A 132 -3.31 32.21 -25.75
C ALA A 132 -4.74 32.03 -26.28
N SER A 133 -5.13 30.88 -26.81
CA SER A 133 -6.55 30.58 -27.00
C SER A 133 -7.08 29.86 -25.76
N ASP A 134 -7.45 30.65 -24.77
CA ASP A 134 -8.29 30.29 -23.62
C ASP A 134 -7.64 29.49 -22.46
N THR A 135 -7.58 30.22 -21.33
CA THR A 135 -7.69 29.83 -19.91
C THR A 135 -6.53 29.19 -19.15
N THR A 136 -5.43 28.71 -19.75
CA THR A 136 -4.39 28.05 -18.92
C THR A 136 -2.96 28.26 -19.43
N SER A 137 -2.15 29.00 -18.67
CA SER A 137 -0.75 29.30 -18.98
C SER A 137 0.18 28.13 -18.61
N VAL A 138 1.40 28.11 -19.13
CA VAL A 138 2.41 27.09 -18.79
C VAL A 138 2.68 27.06 -17.29
N GLU A 139 2.63 28.22 -16.63
CA GLU A 139 2.81 28.35 -15.19
C GLU A 139 1.69 27.65 -14.42
N VAL A 140 0.44 27.78 -14.86
CA VAL A 140 -0.70 27.06 -14.24
C VAL A 140 -0.53 25.56 -14.42
N LEU A 141 -0.12 25.11 -15.61
CA LEU A 141 0.14 23.69 -15.89
C LEU A 141 1.25 23.12 -15.00
N LEU A 142 2.38 23.83 -14.90
CA LEU A 142 3.50 23.46 -14.04
C LEU A 142 3.06 23.42 -12.57
N SER A 143 2.31 24.42 -12.11
CA SER A 143 1.77 24.44 -10.75
C SER A 143 0.90 23.22 -10.44
N VAL A 144 0.02 22.82 -11.37
CA VAL A 144 -0.82 21.62 -11.20
C VAL A 144 0.02 20.35 -11.18
N ILE A 145 1.02 20.24 -12.05
CA ILE A 145 1.95 19.10 -12.08
C ILE A 145 2.69 18.97 -10.73
N SER A 146 3.25 20.06 -10.20
CA SER A 146 3.97 20.04 -8.92
C SER A 146 3.08 19.61 -7.75
N GLU A 147 1.80 20.01 -7.78
CA GLU A 147 0.84 19.61 -6.76
C GLU A 147 0.42 18.14 -6.90
N ILE A 148 0.18 17.63 -8.11
CA ILE A 148 -0.05 16.19 -8.33
C ILE A 148 1.12 15.41 -7.73
N LYS A 149 2.36 15.81 -8.04
CA LYS A 149 3.58 15.16 -7.48
C LYS A 149 3.57 15.18 -5.95
N THR A 150 3.23 16.31 -5.34
CA THR A 150 3.15 16.46 -3.88
C THR A 150 2.12 15.50 -3.29
N VAL A 151 0.92 15.41 -3.87
CA VAL A 151 -0.12 14.47 -3.43
C VAL A 151 0.36 13.03 -3.56
N LEU A 152 1.01 12.67 -4.68
CA LEU A 152 1.55 11.33 -4.88
C LEU A 152 2.62 10.97 -3.83
N MET A 153 3.48 11.91 -3.45
CA MET A 153 4.46 11.70 -2.39
C MET A 153 3.80 11.46 -1.04
N VAL A 154 2.85 12.31 -0.65
CA VAL A 154 2.13 12.15 0.63
C VAL A 154 1.39 10.82 0.67
N ILE A 155 0.70 10.43 -0.40
CA ILE A 155 -0.01 9.14 -0.47
C ILE A 155 0.97 7.96 -0.43
N SER A 156 2.14 8.08 -1.06
CA SER A 156 3.19 7.06 -1.01
C SER A 156 3.67 6.85 0.43
N ASP A 157 3.86 7.93 1.17
CA ASP A 157 4.28 7.88 2.57
C ASP A 157 3.16 7.39 3.49
N ASP A 158 1.91 7.76 3.25
CA ASP A 158 0.73 7.22 3.96
C ASP A 158 0.68 5.69 3.79
N ILE A 159 0.86 5.18 2.56
CA ILE A 159 0.87 3.72 2.28
C ILE A 159 2.01 3.00 3.00
N LYS A 160 3.21 3.60 3.06
CA LYS A 160 4.35 3.00 3.77
C LYS A 160 4.13 3.03 5.28
N THR A 161 3.60 4.13 5.80
CA THR A 161 3.35 4.31 7.23
C THR A 161 2.25 3.36 7.70
N GLU A 162 1.20 3.15 6.90
CA GLU A 162 0.18 2.13 7.19
C GLU A 162 0.81 0.73 7.28
N GLU A 163 1.80 0.40 6.45
CA GLU A 163 2.53 -0.87 6.53
C GLU A 163 3.39 -0.96 7.81
N GLU A 164 4.09 0.10 8.18
CA GLU A 164 4.90 0.14 9.39
C GLU A 164 4.03 0.03 10.65
N ILE A 165 2.92 0.76 10.70
CA ILE A 165 1.92 0.71 11.77
C ILE A 165 1.27 -0.68 11.83
N ASP A 166 0.85 -1.26 10.70
CA ASP A 166 0.27 -2.61 10.67
C ASP A 166 1.26 -3.68 11.18
N ILE A 167 2.56 -3.50 10.92
CA ILE A 167 3.61 -4.38 11.41
C ILE A 167 3.87 -4.14 12.91
N GLU A 168 3.88 -2.89 13.37
CA GLU A 168 4.28 -2.53 14.73
C GLU A 168 3.17 -2.79 15.76
N TYR A 169 1.92 -2.41 15.47
CA TYR A 169 0.80 -2.57 16.42
C TYR A 169 0.35 -4.02 16.62
N PHE A 170 0.63 -4.89 15.64
CA PHE A 170 0.21 -6.28 15.68
C PHE A 170 1.36 -7.26 15.79
N LYS A 171 2.62 -6.83 15.96
CA LYS A 171 3.75 -7.74 16.21
C LYS A 171 3.65 -8.28 17.63
N PRO A 172 3.30 -9.56 17.81
CA PRO A 172 3.17 -10.10 19.13
C PRO A 172 4.55 -10.39 19.71
N THR A 173 4.71 -10.12 20.99
CA THR A 173 6.01 -10.17 21.66
C THR A 173 6.40 -11.62 21.89
N ASN A 174 7.55 -12.04 21.34
CA ASN A 174 8.19 -13.32 21.66
C ASN A 174 7.40 -14.57 21.17
N ILE A 175 6.96 -14.56 19.90
CA ILE A 175 6.34 -15.72 19.24
C ILE A 175 7.37 -16.71 18.72
N ASP A 176 7.08 -17.98 18.93
CA ASP A 176 7.68 -19.07 18.17
C ASP A 176 7.01 -19.20 16.78
N ILE A 177 7.65 -18.62 15.77
CA ILE A 177 7.15 -18.60 14.38
C ILE A 177 7.07 -20.03 13.82
N GLU A 178 7.98 -20.91 14.21
CA GLU A 178 7.98 -22.31 13.76
C GLU A 178 6.78 -23.06 14.33
N GLN A 179 6.46 -22.82 15.61
CA GLN A 179 5.29 -23.41 16.25
C GLN A 179 3.98 -22.99 15.56
N VAL A 180 3.82 -21.69 15.25
CA VAL A 180 2.64 -21.20 14.49
C VAL A 180 2.56 -21.87 13.11
N ASN A 181 3.70 -21.96 12.40
CA ASN A 181 3.75 -22.61 11.08
C ASN A 181 3.35 -24.09 11.15
N ASN A 182 3.79 -24.80 12.19
CA ASN A 182 3.47 -26.21 12.39
C ASN A 182 1.97 -26.41 12.59
N PHE A 183 1.34 -25.62 13.45
CA PHE A 183 -0.11 -25.70 13.66
C PHE A 183 -0.92 -25.38 12.40
N VAL A 184 -0.49 -24.40 11.60
CA VAL A 184 -1.14 -24.07 10.32
C VAL A 184 -1.00 -25.21 9.30
N LYS A 185 0.18 -25.84 9.22
CA LYS A 185 0.42 -26.99 8.34
C LYS A 185 -0.36 -28.24 8.77
N GLU A 186 -0.47 -28.49 10.08
CA GLU A 186 -1.30 -29.56 10.61
C GLU A 186 -2.76 -29.39 10.19
N ALA A 187 -3.31 -28.19 10.35
CA ALA A 187 -4.67 -27.87 9.90
C ALA A 187 -4.83 -28.09 8.38
N GLU A 188 -3.84 -27.69 7.57
CA GLU A 188 -3.84 -27.92 6.12
C GLU A 188 -3.93 -29.42 5.77
N VAL A 189 -3.13 -30.26 6.45
CA VAL A 189 -3.13 -31.72 6.26
C VAL A 189 -4.47 -32.33 6.66
N MET A 190 -5.06 -31.89 7.78
CA MET A 190 -6.37 -32.36 8.24
C MET A 190 -7.49 -31.98 7.27
N ILE A 191 -7.45 -30.79 6.66
CA ILE A 191 -8.43 -30.35 5.66
C ILE A 191 -8.30 -31.17 4.37
N LYS A 192 -7.06 -31.41 3.91
CA LYS A 192 -6.77 -32.22 2.71
C LYS A 192 -7.33 -33.64 2.83
N THR A 193 -7.10 -34.27 3.98
CA THR A 193 -7.46 -35.67 4.23
C THR A 193 -8.92 -35.89 4.64
N SER A 194 -9.66 -34.81 4.96
CA SER A 194 -11.06 -34.93 5.37
C SER A 194 -11.98 -35.30 4.20
N ASN A 195 -12.68 -36.42 4.30
CA ASN A 195 -13.70 -36.83 3.33
C ASN A 195 -15.04 -36.09 3.49
N LYS A 196 -15.19 -35.30 4.56
CA LYS A 196 -16.43 -34.59 4.91
C LYS A 196 -16.51 -33.18 4.29
N ILE A 197 -15.40 -32.67 3.77
CA ILE A 197 -15.32 -31.33 3.15
C ILE A 197 -15.42 -31.49 1.63
N PRO A 198 -16.33 -30.76 0.94
CA PRO A 198 -16.37 -30.75 -0.52
C PRO A 198 -15.05 -30.29 -1.14
N GLU A 199 -14.65 -30.87 -2.27
CA GLU A 199 -13.36 -30.55 -2.92
C GLU A 199 -13.22 -29.08 -3.33
N GLU A 200 -14.32 -28.42 -3.72
CA GLU A 200 -14.31 -26.99 -4.02
C GLU A 200 -13.98 -26.16 -2.78
N THR A 201 -14.59 -26.49 -1.64
CA THR A 201 -14.29 -25.85 -0.35
C THR A 201 -12.85 -26.14 0.08
N LYS A 202 -12.33 -27.36 -0.10
CA LYS A 202 -10.92 -27.67 0.20
C LYS A 202 -9.97 -26.79 -0.58
N LYS A 203 -10.20 -26.61 -1.88
CA LYS A 203 -9.37 -25.73 -2.73
C LYS A 203 -9.40 -24.28 -2.21
N MET A 204 -10.57 -23.78 -1.86
CA MET A 204 -10.71 -22.43 -1.30
C MET A 204 -9.96 -22.29 0.03
N LEU A 205 -10.11 -23.23 0.96
CA LEU A 205 -9.42 -23.22 2.25
C LEU A 205 -7.90 -23.33 2.08
N GLN A 206 -7.42 -24.12 1.13
CA GLN A 206 -5.99 -24.22 0.80
C GLN A 206 -5.43 -22.90 0.28
N VAL A 207 -6.19 -22.11 -0.50
CA VAL A 207 -5.74 -20.78 -0.94
C VAL A 207 -5.52 -19.86 0.25
N TYR A 208 -6.44 -19.85 1.22
CA TYR A 208 -6.28 -19.07 2.44
C TYR A 208 -5.09 -19.54 3.28
N LEU A 209 -4.97 -20.85 3.53
CA LEU A 209 -3.85 -21.41 4.32
C LEU A 209 -2.49 -21.20 3.64
N ASN A 210 -2.40 -21.37 2.32
CA ASN A 210 -1.18 -21.07 1.58
C ASN A 210 -0.80 -19.59 1.67
N THR A 211 -1.78 -18.69 1.67
CA THR A 211 -1.54 -17.26 1.89
C THR A 211 -0.96 -17.01 3.28
N VAL A 212 -1.49 -17.68 4.31
CA VAL A 212 -0.98 -17.61 5.69
C VAL A 212 0.45 -18.16 5.78
N ILE A 213 0.71 -19.36 5.25
CA ILE A 213 2.05 -19.99 5.25
C ILE A 213 3.07 -19.09 4.54
N THR A 214 2.69 -18.51 3.40
CA THR A 214 3.56 -17.61 2.64
C THR A 214 3.84 -16.32 3.41
N GLU A 215 2.87 -15.77 4.15
CA GLU A 215 3.09 -14.59 4.99
C GLU A 215 3.97 -14.89 6.21
N ILE A 216 3.80 -16.06 6.84
CA ILE A 216 4.66 -16.50 7.96
C ILE A 216 6.13 -16.59 7.53
N ALA A 217 6.39 -17.04 6.30
CA ALA A 217 7.75 -17.20 5.77
C ALA A 217 8.46 -15.87 5.44
N LYS A 218 7.79 -14.71 5.50
CA LYS A 218 8.42 -13.43 5.19
C LYS A 218 9.30 -12.94 6.34
N GLN A 219 10.35 -12.20 6.01
CA GLN A 219 11.23 -11.55 6.99
C GLN A 219 10.47 -10.61 7.94
N LYS A 220 9.39 -9.98 7.46
CA LYS A 220 8.45 -9.19 8.24
C LYS A 220 7.04 -9.76 8.03
N PRO A 221 6.58 -10.70 8.89
CA PRO A 221 5.26 -11.30 8.76
C PRO A 221 4.15 -10.26 8.99
N GLY A 222 3.15 -10.25 8.11
CA GLY A 222 1.94 -9.44 8.31
C GLY A 222 0.97 -10.12 9.28
N TRP A 223 1.15 -9.94 10.58
CA TRP A 223 0.39 -10.67 11.62
C TRP A 223 -1.12 -10.53 11.50
N ARG A 224 -1.64 -9.35 11.12
CA ARG A 224 -3.06 -9.15 10.86
C ARG A 224 -3.60 -10.04 9.73
N LYS A 225 -2.81 -10.25 8.67
CA LYS A 225 -3.18 -11.15 7.56
C LYS A 225 -3.12 -12.61 7.97
N ILE A 226 -2.12 -12.97 8.77
CA ILE A 226 -1.97 -14.32 9.34
C ILE A 226 -3.20 -14.64 10.20
N ILE A 227 -3.51 -13.80 11.18
CA ILE A 227 -4.67 -13.96 12.07
C ILE A 227 -5.96 -13.95 11.26
N GLY A 228 -6.15 -12.99 10.36
CA GLY A 228 -7.35 -12.89 9.52
C GLY A 228 -7.56 -14.14 8.66
N GLY A 229 -6.50 -14.65 8.03
CA GLY A 229 -6.55 -15.88 7.24
C GLY A 229 -6.90 -17.10 8.09
N ILE A 230 -6.30 -17.22 9.29
CA ILE A 230 -6.62 -18.29 10.24
C ILE A 230 -8.09 -18.22 10.66
N VAL A 231 -8.58 -17.04 11.07
CA VAL A 231 -9.97 -16.83 11.52
C VAL A 231 -10.97 -17.14 10.42
N ILE A 232 -10.71 -16.76 9.17
CA ILE A 232 -11.58 -17.10 8.03
C ILE A 232 -11.68 -18.62 7.88
N VAL A 233 -10.54 -19.33 7.91
CA VAL A 233 -10.52 -20.80 7.77
C VAL A 233 -11.24 -21.47 8.94
N SER A 234 -10.96 -21.07 10.18
CA SER A 234 -11.65 -21.59 11.37
C SER A 234 -13.16 -21.37 11.30
N THR A 235 -13.60 -20.18 10.88
CA THR A 235 -15.03 -19.85 10.77
C THR A 235 -15.75 -20.75 9.75
N ILE A 236 -15.14 -20.95 8.57
CA ILE A 236 -15.71 -21.82 7.53
C ILE A 236 -15.75 -23.27 8.03
N LEU A 237 -14.69 -23.76 8.67
CA LEU A 237 -14.64 -25.12 9.20
C LEU A 237 -15.67 -25.36 10.31
N SER A 238 -15.84 -24.42 11.22
CA SER A 238 -16.85 -24.48 12.28
C SER A 238 -18.27 -24.48 11.70
N GLY A 239 -18.52 -23.73 10.62
CA GLY A 239 -19.81 -23.75 9.93
C GLY A 239 -20.14 -25.07 9.23
N ILE A 240 -19.13 -25.84 8.82
CA ILE A 240 -19.29 -27.13 8.14
C ILE A 240 -19.31 -28.31 9.14
N ALA A 241 -18.82 -28.11 10.38
CA ALA A 241 -18.72 -29.13 11.43
C ALA A 241 -17.98 -30.42 10.98
N ALA A 242 -17.13 -30.34 9.96
CA ALA A 242 -16.50 -31.50 9.35
C ALA A 242 -15.19 -31.94 10.03
N THR A 243 -14.41 -30.98 10.57
CA THR A 243 -13.03 -31.24 11.01
C THR A 243 -12.69 -30.42 12.27
N PRO A 244 -13.17 -30.81 13.46
CA PRO A 244 -12.91 -30.07 14.70
C PRO A 244 -11.42 -30.00 15.05
N GLN A 245 -10.64 -31.04 14.75
CA GLN A 245 -9.19 -31.07 14.99
C GLN A 245 -8.44 -29.97 14.22
N ALA A 246 -8.89 -29.64 13.00
CA ALA A 246 -8.28 -28.58 12.21
C ALA A 246 -8.57 -27.19 12.82
N VAL A 247 -9.77 -27.01 13.36
CA VAL A 247 -10.13 -25.79 14.12
C VAL A 247 -9.27 -25.69 15.38
N ASP A 248 -9.11 -26.79 16.13
CA ASP A 248 -8.27 -26.82 17.34
C ASP A 248 -6.81 -26.45 17.02
N SER A 249 -6.22 -26.97 15.93
CA SER A 249 -4.87 -26.58 15.52
C SER A 249 -4.78 -25.10 15.17
N LEU A 250 -5.78 -24.55 14.47
CA LEU A 250 -5.82 -23.12 14.13
C LEU A 250 -6.00 -22.24 15.38
N ASP A 251 -6.81 -22.66 16.35
CA ASP A 251 -7.01 -21.94 17.61
C ASP A 251 -5.74 -21.96 18.47
N LYS A 252 -4.97 -23.05 18.44
CA LYS A 252 -3.62 -23.10 19.04
C LYS A 252 -2.67 -22.14 18.35
N ALA A 253 -2.69 -22.07 17.02
CA ALA A 253 -1.88 -21.10 16.28
C ALA A 253 -2.20 -19.66 16.72
N VAL A 254 -3.50 -19.32 16.84
CA VAL A 254 -3.93 -18.00 17.36
C VAL A 254 -3.49 -17.81 18.82
N SER A 255 -3.58 -18.85 19.65
CA SER A 255 -3.18 -18.77 21.06
C SER A 255 -1.69 -18.50 21.25
N VAL A 256 -0.83 -19.12 20.43
CA VAL A 256 0.60 -18.81 20.37
C VAL A 256 0.82 -17.37 19.93
N ILE A 257 0.12 -16.92 18.89
CA ILE A 257 0.23 -15.55 18.38
C ILE A 257 -0.19 -14.53 19.45
N LEU A 258 -1.27 -14.77 20.19
CA LEU A 258 -1.76 -13.86 21.22
C LEU A 258 -1.03 -14.00 22.56
N GLY A 259 -0.10 -14.96 22.71
CA GLY A 259 0.63 -15.21 23.94
C GLY A 259 -0.22 -15.79 25.08
N SER A 260 -1.42 -16.30 24.79
CA SER A 260 -2.31 -16.89 25.81
C SER A 260 -1.78 -18.21 26.38
N GLU A 261 -0.94 -18.95 25.62
CA GLU A 261 -0.31 -20.19 26.11
C GLU A 261 0.68 -19.97 27.26
N LYS A 262 1.43 -18.85 27.26
CA LYS A 262 2.35 -18.50 28.36
C LYS A 262 1.58 -18.25 29.66
N THR A 263 0.45 -17.56 29.57
CA THR A 263 -0.40 -17.25 30.73
C THR A 263 -0.98 -18.52 31.38
N ILE A 264 -1.16 -19.60 30.60
CA ILE A 264 -1.64 -20.89 31.12
C ILE A 264 -0.51 -21.71 31.75
N GLN A 265 0.70 -21.68 31.17
CA GLN A 265 1.85 -22.39 31.76
C GLN A 265 2.33 -21.74 33.07
N ASP A 266 2.37 -20.41 33.15
CA ASP A 266 2.77 -19.70 34.37
C ASP A 266 1.79 -19.96 35.53
N ASN A 267 0.48 -20.04 35.24
CA ASN A 267 -0.55 -20.42 36.22
C ASN A 267 -0.50 -21.90 36.62
N LYS A 268 0.00 -22.79 35.76
CA LYS A 268 0.17 -24.21 36.09
C LYS A 268 1.38 -24.43 37.00
N VAL A 269 2.46 -23.66 36.83
CA VAL A 269 3.63 -23.67 37.71
C VAL A 269 3.28 -23.13 39.10
N LEU A 270 2.50 -22.04 39.19
CA LEU A 270 2.00 -21.48 40.46
C LEU A 270 1.11 -22.44 41.26
N ASN A 271 0.33 -23.30 40.60
CA ASN A 271 -0.50 -24.31 41.27
C ASN A 271 0.27 -25.56 41.71
N LEU A 272 1.43 -25.84 41.09
CA LEU A 272 2.30 -26.95 41.48
C LEU A 272 3.24 -26.58 42.63
N THR A 273 3.64 -25.31 42.77
CA THR A 273 4.40 -24.84 43.94
C THR A 273 3.55 -24.75 45.21
N ASN A 274 2.28 -24.34 45.10
CA ASN A 274 1.37 -24.28 46.27
C ASN A 274 0.94 -25.66 46.82
N THR A 275 1.13 -26.75 46.07
CA THR A 275 0.79 -28.10 46.53
C THR A 275 1.98 -28.90 47.06
N ALA A 276 3.22 -28.46 46.79
CA ALA A 276 4.43 -29.08 47.31
C ALA A 276 4.80 -28.63 48.74
N ASP A 277 4.34 -27.45 49.18
CA ASP A 277 4.69 -26.87 50.48
C ASP A 277 3.73 -27.22 51.64
N LEU A 278 2.73 -28.09 51.42
CA LEU A 278 1.72 -28.46 52.43
C LEU A 278 1.92 -29.84 53.08
N HIS A 279 3.08 -30.50 52.87
CA HIS A 279 3.32 -31.86 53.39
C HIS A 279 4.57 -32.04 54.26
N LEU A 280 5.00 -31.00 54.97
CA LEU A 280 6.01 -31.15 56.02
C LEU A 280 5.58 -30.44 57.31
N GLU A 281 5.72 -31.18 58.40
CA GLU A 281 5.54 -30.80 59.80
C GLU A 281 4.11 -30.82 60.35
N LEU A 282 3.80 -31.92 61.04
CA LEU A 282 3.29 -31.87 62.42
C LEU A 282 3.55 -33.24 63.08
N LYS A 283 4.68 -33.34 63.78
CA LYS A 283 4.93 -34.39 64.79
C LYS A 283 4.25 -33.97 66.11
N PRO A 284 3.80 -34.93 66.94
CA PRO A 284 3.12 -34.65 68.20
C PRO A 284 4.14 -34.46 69.33
N SER A 285 3.89 -33.50 70.24
CA SER A 285 4.58 -33.46 71.53
C SER A 285 3.59 -33.39 72.69
N THR A 286 3.87 -34.24 73.66
CA THR A 286 3.09 -34.66 74.82
C THR A 286 3.29 -33.73 76.03
N THR A 287 2.22 -33.60 76.84
CA THR A 287 2.21 -33.46 78.33
C THR A 287 2.46 -32.10 79.02
N GLN A 288 1.35 -31.43 79.41
CA GLN A 288 0.86 -31.01 80.77
C GLN A 288 1.84 -30.62 81.94
N PRO A 289 1.39 -30.00 83.07
CA PRO A 289 0.12 -29.29 83.41
C PRO A 289 0.25 -28.02 84.31
N SER A 290 -0.91 -27.45 84.66
CA SER A 290 -1.27 -26.72 85.92
C SER A 290 -1.02 -25.20 86.06
N LYS A 291 -2.12 -24.44 86.19
CA LYS A 291 -2.52 -23.79 87.47
C LYS A 291 -3.90 -23.14 87.36
N LEU A 292 -4.74 -23.45 88.35
CA LEU A 292 -5.94 -22.71 88.71
C LEU A 292 -5.56 -21.27 89.11
N GLU A 293 -6.38 -20.29 88.73
CA GLU A 293 -6.81 -19.27 89.69
C GLU A 293 -8.15 -18.64 89.28
N THR A 294 -9.05 -18.65 90.25
CA THR A 294 -10.40 -18.09 90.31
C THR A 294 -10.39 -16.57 90.43
N LEU A 295 -11.42 -15.86 89.94
CA LEU A 295 -12.12 -14.71 90.57
C LEU A 295 -13.09 -14.08 89.54
N LYS A 296 -14.40 -14.33 89.65
CA LYS A 296 -15.42 -13.51 90.32
C LYS A 296 -15.70 -12.12 89.71
N LYS A 297 -16.98 -11.96 89.37
CA LYS A 297 -17.91 -10.87 89.74
C LYS A 297 -18.12 -9.65 88.83
N ASP A 298 -19.39 -9.55 88.44
CA ASP A 298 -20.33 -8.44 88.67
C ASP A 298 -20.31 -7.20 87.77
N ARG A 299 -21.54 -6.88 87.31
CA ARG A 299 -22.12 -5.59 86.88
C ARG A 299 -21.77 -5.15 85.45
N THR A 300 -22.71 -4.80 84.58
CA THR A 300 -24.10 -4.35 84.71
C THR A 300 -24.81 -4.55 83.37
#